data_AF-A0A6C0GCE5-F1
#
_entry.id   AF-A0A6C0GCE5-F1
#
_cell.length_a   1.000
_cell.length_b   1.000
_cell.length_c   1.000
_cell.angle_alpha   90.00
_cell.angle_beta   90.00
_cell.angle_gamma   90.00
#
_symmetry.space_group_name_H-M   'P 1'
#
loop_
_entity.id
_entity.type
_entity.pdbx_description
1 polymer ?
#
loop_
_entity_poly.entity_id
_entity_poly.type
_entity_poly.pdbx_seq_one_letter_code
_entity_poly.pdbx_strand_id
1 'polypeptide(L)'
;MKSNQEIELIDKVLKGDKKAFNILVDKYYKYCLDKASRIMGDREVAKDLVQNGIIQAYVSLGNLKDKTSFKFWLGGIVTNICKNYIRDNKKSICHYDSTMMTSATGRMSKKKK
;
A
#
# COMPACT_ATOMS: atom_id res chain seq x y z
N MET A 1 -4.62 14.22 -23.12
CA MET A 1 -3.32 14.82 -23.48
C MET A 1 -2.41 14.75 -22.27
N LYS A 2 -1.22 14.15 -22.41
CA LYS A 2 -0.19 14.11 -21.36
C LYS A 2 0.32 15.55 -21.18
N SER A 3 0.32 16.09 -19.96
CA SER A 3 0.73 17.48 -19.75
C SER A 3 2.26 17.57 -19.76
N ASN A 4 2.82 18.36 -20.65
CA ASN A 4 4.25 18.71 -20.65
C ASN A 4 4.71 19.20 -19.26
N GLN A 5 3.78 19.84 -18.53
CA GLN A 5 4.00 20.35 -17.18
C GLN A 5 4.27 19.24 -16.17
N GLU A 6 3.73 18.02 -16.34
CA GLU A 6 4.02 16.91 -15.42
C GLU A 6 5.45 16.41 -15.56
N ILE A 7 5.92 16.30 -16.81
CA ILE A 7 7.29 15.88 -17.10
C ILE A 7 8.26 16.91 -16.50
N GLU A 8 7.98 18.20 -16.69
CA GLU A 8 8.77 19.29 -16.11
C GLU A 8 8.76 19.25 -14.56
N LEU A 9 7.62 18.97 -13.93
CA LEU A 9 7.54 18.83 -12.48
C LEU A 9 8.40 17.65 -12.02
N ILE A 10 8.32 16.49 -12.69
CA ILE A 10 9.15 15.33 -12.34
C ILE A 10 10.64 15.66 -12.45
N ASP A 11 11.04 16.39 -13.50
CA ASP A 11 12.42 16.85 -13.66
C ASP A 11 12.87 17.78 -12.54
N LYS A 12 12.01 18.69 -12.07
CA LYS A 12 12.29 19.54 -10.91
C LYS A 12 12.45 18.71 -9.63
N VAL A 13 11.62 17.70 -9.42
CA VAL A 13 11.76 16.81 -8.25
C VAL A 13 13.09 16.06 -8.27
N LEU A 14 13.50 15.55 -9.42
CA LEU A 14 14.78 14.87 -9.58
C LEU A 14 15.98 15.79 -9.32
N LYS A 15 15.81 17.11 -9.51
CA LYS A 15 16.79 18.15 -9.15
C LYS A 15 16.71 18.60 -7.68
N GLY A 16 15.85 17.99 -6.87
CA GLY A 16 15.71 18.27 -5.44
C GLY A 16 14.57 19.22 -5.07
N ASP A 17 13.75 19.66 -6.03
CA ASP A 17 12.60 20.52 -5.74
C ASP A 17 11.45 19.73 -5.09
N LYS A 18 11.37 19.80 -3.77
CA LYS A 18 10.30 19.17 -2.98
C LYS A 18 8.92 19.75 -3.28
N LYS A 19 8.83 21.04 -3.66
CA LYS A 19 7.53 21.68 -3.95
C LYS A 19 6.92 21.13 -5.22
N ALA A 20 7.75 20.82 -6.23
CA ALA A 20 7.29 20.19 -7.46
C ALA A 20 6.64 18.82 -7.21
N PHE A 21 7.13 18.08 -6.21
CA PHE A 21 6.55 16.78 -5.85
C PHE A 21 5.17 16.94 -5.22
N ASN A 22 5.00 17.92 -4.32
CA ASN A 22 3.70 18.19 -3.71
C ASN A 22 2.64 18.51 -4.77
N ILE A 23 2.97 19.30 -5.79
CA ILE A 23 2.04 19.62 -6.89
C ILE A 23 1.62 18.35 -7.64
N LEU A 24 2.55 17.44 -7.92
CA LEU A 24 2.23 16.14 -8.53
C LEU A 24 1.34 15.29 -7.63
N VAL A 25 1.67 15.23 -6.34
CA VAL A 25 0.92 14.45 -5.35
C VAL A 25 -0.50 14.99 -5.21
N ASP A 26 -0.70 16.30 -5.03
CA ASP A 26 -2.03 16.90 -4.89
C ASP A 26 -2.93 16.58 -6.08
N LYS A 27 -2.35 16.61 -7.29
CA LYS A 27 -3.05 16.24 -8.53
C LYS A 27 -3.53 14.79 -8.53
N TYR A 28 -2.75 13.87 -7.96
CA TYR A 28 -3.00 12.43 -8.03
C TYR A 28 -3.51 11.79 -6.74
N TYR A 29 -3.54 12.54 -5.64
CA TYR A 29 -3.94 12.05 -4.33
C TYR A 29 -5.34 11.43 -4.37
N LYS A 30 -6.31 12.16 -4.94
CA LYS A 30 -7.69 11.66 -5.08
C LYS A 30 -7.77 10.36 -5.87
N TYR A 31 -7.04 10.28 -6.99
CA TYR A 31 -6.99 9.05 -7.81
C TYR A 31 -6.42 7.86 -7.01
N CYS A 32 -5.34 8.08 -6.27
CA CYS A 32 -4.74 7.05 -5.42
C CYS A 32 -5.67 6.64 -4.28
N LEU A 33 -6.34 7.60 -3.64
CA LEU A 33 -7.28 7.35 -2.55
C LEU A 33 -8.51 6.58 -3.01
N ASP A 34 -9.10 6.94 -4.14
CA ASP A 34 -10.24 6.20 -4.70
C ASP A 34 -9.83 4.76 -5.06
N LYS A 35 -8.63 4.58 -5.60
CA LYS A 35 -8.09 3.25 -5.93
C LYS A 35 -7.85 2.41 -4.67
N ALA A 36 -7.20 2.98 -3.65
CA ALA A 36 -6.93 2.32 -2.39
C ALA A 36 -8.22 1.99 -1.63
N SER A 37 -9.18 2.92 -1.60
CA SER A 37 -10.48 2.72 -0.93
C SER A 37 -11.24 1.54 -1.53
N ARG A 38 -11.19 1.35 -2.86
CA ARG A 38 -11.80 0.17 -3.53
C ARG A 38 -11.13 -1.15 -3.16
N ILE A 39 -9.83 -1.12 -2.84
CA ILE A 39 -9.08 -2.33 -2.45
C ILE A 39 -9.32 -2.65 -0.97
N MET A 40 -9.36 -1.62 -0.13
CA MET A 40 -9.41 -1.78 1.32
C MET A 40 -10.82 -1.89 1.90
N GLY A 41 -11.83 -1.29 1.25
CA GLY A 41 -13.19 -1.18 1.80
C GLY A 41 -13.33 -0.18 2.97
N ASP A 42 -12.22 0.22 3.58
CA ASP A 42 -12.12 1.25 4.61
C ASP A 42 -11.33 2.47 4.09
N ARG A 43 -11.96 3.64 4.17
CA ARG A 43 -11.40 4.90 3.67
C ARG A 43 -10.28 5.45 4.55
N GLU A 44 -10.34 5.28 5.87
CA GLU A 44 -9.31 5.80 6.78
C GLU A 44 -8.04 4.97 6.64
N VAL A 45 -8.17 3.64 6.64
CA VAL A 45 -7.03 2.74 6.34
C VAL A 45 -6.44 3.05 4.95
N ALA A 46 -7.28 3.31 3.96
CA ALA A 46 -6.82 3.67 2.62
C ALA A 46 -6.00 4.98 2.62
N LYS A 47 -6.36 6.00 3.41
CA LYS A 47 -5.58 7.25 3.49
C LYS A 47 -4.17 6.99 4.02
N ASP A 48 -4.05 6.20 5.08
CA ASP A 48 -2.76 5.86 5.68
C ASP A 48 -1.85 5.12 4.69
N LEU A 49 -2.42 4.15 3.97
CA LEU A 49 -1.69 3.39 2.95
C LEU A 49 -1.29 4.25 1.76
N VAL A 50 -2.13 5.20 1.34
CA VAL A 50 -1.80 6.16 0.27
C VAL A 50 -0.66 7.06 0.71
N GLN A 51 -0.68 7.56 1.94
CA GLN A 51 0.40 8.39 2.48
C GLN A 51 1.74 7.64 2.49
N ASN A 52 1.73 6.39 2.96
CA ASN A 52 2.90 5.51 2.88
C ASN A 52 3.37 5.30 1.42
N GLY A 53 2.43 5.14 0.48
CA GLY A 53 2.73 5.02 -0.95
C GLY A 53 3.33 6.26 -1.57
N ILE A 54 2.91 7.45 -1.16
CA ILE A 54 3.48 8.72 -1.61
C ILE A 54 4.93 8.85 -1.13
N ILE A 55 5.21 8.49 0.12
CA ILE A 55 6.58 8.51 0.68
C ILE A 55 7.47 7.53 -0.10
N GLN A 56 7.01 6.30 -0.35
CA GLN A 56 7.77 5.33 -1.16
C GLN A 56 7.97 5.80 -2.60
N ALA A 57 6.96 6.45 -3.19
CA ALA A 57 7.06 7.02 -4.52
C ALA A 57 8.10 8.14 -4.58
N TYR A 58 8.19 9.01 -3.57
CA TYR A 58 9.21 10.05 -3.51
C TYR A 58 10.63 9.46 -3.54
N VAL A 59 10.88 8.44 -2.69
CA VAL A 59 12.19 7.77 -2.60
C VAL A 59 12.52 7.02 -3.91
N SER A 60 11.51 6.44 -4.55
CA SER A 60 11.71 5.60 -5.74
C SER A 60 11.64 6.38 -7.06
N LEU A 61 11.39 7.69 -7.03
CA LEU A 61 11.13 8.49 -8.23
C LEU A 61 12.32 8.49 -9.21
N GLY A 62 13.54 8.41 -8.68
CA GLY A 62 14.76 8.30 -9.50
C GLY A 62 14.80 7.06 -10.39
N ASN A 63 14.05 6.00 -10.05
CA ASN A 63 13.96 4.77 -10.82
C ASN A 63 12.85 4.80 -11.89
N LEU A 64 12.13 5.92 -12.02
CA LEU A 64 11.05 6.05 -13.00
C LEU A 64 11.63 6.16 -14.42
N LYS A 65 11.51 5.08 -15.19
CA LYS A 65 12.00 5.00 -16.58
C LYS A 65 11.22 5.88 -17.56
N ASP A 66 9.90 5.93 -17.40
CA ASP A 66 9.01 6.71 -18.26
C ASP A 66 8.19 7.70 -17.42
N LYS A 67 8.55 8.98 -17.52
CA LYS A 67 7.89 10.09 -16.83
C LYS A 67 6.43 10.24 -17.25
N THR A 68 6.08 9.84 -18.47
CA THR A 68 4.70 9.94 -18.97
C THR A 68 3.75 8.93 -18.32
N SER A 69 4.32 7.93 -17.64
CA SER A 69 3.59 6.88 -16.94
C SER A 69 3.45 7.13 -15.44
N PHE A 70 3.82 8.33 -14.95
CA PHE A 70 3.82 8.67 -13.51
C PHE A 70 2.51 8.32 -12.80
N LYS A 71 1.36 8.71 -13.35
CA LYS A 71 0.03 8.40 -12.79
C LYS A 71 -0.14 6.89 -12.53
N PHE A 72 0.16 6.08 -13.54
CA PHE A 72 -0.04 4.62 -13.47
C PHE A 72 1.01 3.96 -12.57
N TRP A 73 2.25 4.45 -12.63
CA TRP A 73 3.34 4.02 -11.77
C TRP A 73 3.04 4.26 -10.29
N LEU A 74 2.63 5.49 -9.93
CA LEU A 74 2.21 5.85 -8.57
C LEU A 74 1.01 5.01 -8.12
N GLY A 75 0.01 4.85 -8.98
CA GLY A 75 -1.13 3.99 -8.71
C GLY A 75 -0.75 2.51 -8.52
N GLY A 76 0.34 2.05 -9.15
CA GLY A 76 0.92 0.72 -8.98
C GLY A 76 1.55 0.54 -7.60
N ILE A 77 2.35 1.51 -7.15
CA ILE A 77 2.95 1.54 -5.81
C ILE A 77 1.87 1.43 -4.74
N VAL A 78 0.85 2.29 -4.80
CA VAL A 78 -0.27 2.29 -3.84
C VAL A 78 -0.99 0.94 -3.84
N THR A 79 -1.22 0.35 -5.01
CA THR A 79 -1.86 -0.97 -5.12
C THR A 79 -1.01 -2.06 -4.47
N ASN A 80 0.31 -2.03 -4.67
CA ASN A 80 1.22 -3.00 -4.07
C ASN A 80 1.22 -2.90 -2.54
N ILE A 81 1.21 -1.68 -1.99
CA ILE A 81 1.11 -1.44 -0.55
C ILE A 81 -0.20 -1.98 0.01
N CYS A 82 -1.34 -1.72 -0.64
CA CYS A 82 -2.62 -2.28 -0.20
C CYS A 82 -2.61 -3.81 -0.21
N LYS A 83 -2.07 -4.43 -1.26
CA LYS A 83 -1.94 -5.90 -1.35
C LYS A 83 -1.04 -6.47 -0.25
N ASN A 84 0.09 -5.81 0.04
CA ASN A 84 0.98 -6.21 1.11
C ASN A 84 0.30 -6.09 2.47
N TYR A 85 -0.39 -4.98 2.73
CA TYR A 85 -1.16 -4.80 3.95
C TYR A 85 -2.19 -5.91 4.16
N ILE A 86 -2.97 -6.27 3.13
CA ILE A 86 -3.93 -7.38 3.20
C ILE A 86 -3.23 -8.71 3.48
N ARG A 87 -2.11 -8.98 2.81
CA ARG A 87 -1.34 -10.22 2.99
C ARG A 87 -0.81 -10.33 4.42
N ASP A 88 -0.30 -9.25 4.97
CA ASP A 88 0.35 -9.26 6.28
C ASP A 88 -0.70 -9.33 7.41
N ASN A 89 -1.85 -8.64 7.27
CA ASN A 89 -2.97 -8.77 8.21
C ASN A 89 -3.58 -10.18 8.21
N LYS A 90 -3.63 -10.87 7.07
CA LYS A 90 -4.06 -12.28 7.03
C LYS A 90 -3.11 -13.21 7.79
N LYS A 91 -1.80 -12.92 7.78
CA LYS A 91 -0.81 -13.71 8.54
C LYS A 91 -0.94 -13.50 10.05
N SER A 92 -1.31 -12.29 10.48
CA SER A 92 -1.56 -11.99 11.89
C SER A 92 -2.72 -12.79 12.48
N ILE A 93 -3.73 -13.10 11.65
CA ILE A 93 -4.92 -13.87 12.08
C ILE A 93 -4.62 -15.38 12.17
N CYS A 94 -3.68 -15.91 11.38
CA CYS A 94 -3.40 -17.35 11.33
C CYS A 94 -2.33 -17.85 12.32
N HIS A 95 -1.96 -17.07 13.35
CA HIS A 95 -0.95 -17.46 14.36
C HIS A 95 -1.45 -17.43 15.82
N TYR A 96 -2.76 -17.45 16.07
CA TYR A 96 -3.32 -17.46 17.43
C TYR A 96 -4.25 -18.66 17.67
N ASP A 97 -3.77 -19.89 17.41
CA ASP A 97 -4.57 -21.08 17.77
C ASP A 97 -3.72 -22.31 18.13
N SER A 98 -2.95 -22.25 19.22
CA SER A 98 -2.38 -23.48 19.78
C SER A 98 -2.13 -23.51 21.30
N THR A 99 -2.19 -22.40 22.05
CA THR A 99 -1.65 -22.39 23.43
C THR A 99 -2.68 -22.18 24.54
N MET A 100 -3.99 -22.10 24.27
CA MET A 100 -4.99 -21.75 25.32
C MET A 100 -6.15 -22.74 25.51
N MET A 101 -5.99 -24.03 25.18
CA MET A 101 -6.92 -25.10 25.60
C MET A 101 -6.16 -26.31 26.16
N THR A 102 -5.70 -26.22 27.42
CA THR A 102 -5.39 -27.44 28.19
C THR A 102 -5.67 -27.27 29.68
N SER A 103 -6.88 -26.80 29.98
CA SER A 103 -7.45 -26.94 31.33
C SER A 103 -8.83 -27.57 31.24
N ALA A 104 -9.01 -28.63 32.02
CA ALA A 104 -10.25 -29.30 32.43
C ALA A 104 -10.57 -30.66 31.77
N THR A 105 -10.33 -31.70 32.59
CA THR A 105 -11.25 -32.83 32.89
C THR A 105 -11.48 -33.91 31.83
N GLY A 106 -11.12 -35.14 32.19
CA GLY A 106 -11.04 -36.29 31.29
C GLY A 106 -12.29 -37.14 31.12
N ARG A 107 -12.13 -38.21 30.32
CA ARG A 107 -12.78 -39.51 30.52
C ARG A 107 -12.08 -40.61 29.70
N MET A 108 -12.05 -41.79 30.32
CA MET A 108 -11.42 -43.06 29.97
C MET A 108 -11.74 -43.67 28.58
N SER A 109 -10.76 -44.46 28.11
CA SER A 109 -10.85 -45.79 27.47
C SER A 109 -11.61 -45.97 26.14
N LYS A 110 -10.87 -46.40 25.11
CA LYS A 110 -10.78 -47.81 24.63
C LYS A 110 -10.12 -47.82 23.25
N LYS A 111 -8.98 -48.51 23.09
CA LYS A 111 -8.61 -49.09 21.80
C LYS A 111 -8.22 -50.55 22.00
N LYS A 112 -9.07 -51.41 21.44
CA LYS A 112 -8.92 -52.86 21.34
C LYS A 112 -7.71 -53.19 20.46
N LYS A 113 -7.03 -54.26 20.88
CA LYS A 113 -6.30 -55.30 20.13
C LYS A 113 -5.61 -54.90 18.84
#